data_AF-A0A3D6EXR9-F1
#
_entry.id   AF-A0A3D6EXR9-F1
#
_cell.length_a   1.000
_cell.length_b   1.000
_cell.length_c   1.000
_cell.angle_alpha   90.00
_cell.angle_beta   90.00
_cell.angle_gamma   90.00
#
_symmetry.space_group_name_H-M   'P 1'
#
loop_
_entity.id
_entity.type
_entity.pdbx_description
1 polymer ?
#
loop_
_entity_poly.entity_id
_entity_poly.type
_entity_poly.pdbx_seq_one_letter_code
_entity_poly.pdbx_strand_id
1 'polypeptide(L)'
;DYFQADFILNESVAQFIVDWGYNSGRKTVAKIVQRVIKVDVDGIVGAKTLSAINCADQERLFNLLKIERQVFLNNIIKRRPDQIVFYDGWMNRVNSFRFKQAA
;
A
#
# COMPACT_ATOMS: atom_id res chain seq x y z
N ASP A 1 14.39 0.12 8.87
CA ASP A 1 13.38 -0.27 7.86
C ASP A 1 12.98 0.85 6.92
N TYR A 2 12.55 0.53 5.69
CA TYR A 2 12.22 1.56 4.66
C TYR A 2 10.89 2.28 4.91
N PHE A 3 9.86 1.54 5.33
CA PHE A 3 8.53 2.10 5.57
C PHE A 3 8.32 2.64 6.97
N GLN A 4 9.29 2.47 7.88
CA GLN A 4 9.15 2.90 9.27
C GLN A 4 7.84 2.40 9.92
N ALA A 5 7.49 1.15 9.63
CA ALA A 5 6.15 0.60 9.89
C ALA A 5 5.81 0.52 11.38
N ASP A 6 6.81 0.42 12.26
CA ASP A 6 6.65 0.47 13.72
C ASP A 6 6.04 1.80 14.20
N PHE A 7 6.11 2.85 13.39
CA PHE A 7 5.53 4.17 13.68
C PHE A 7 4.17 4.40 13.00
N ILE A 8 3.63 3.40 12.30
CA ILE A 8 2.27 3.44 11.74
C ILE A 8 1.33 2.84 12.78
N LEU A 9 0.40 3.64 13.31
CA LEU A 9 -0.41 3.27 14.48
C LEU A 9 -1.42 2.16 14.20
N ASN A 10 -1.93 2.05 12.98
CA ASN A 10 -2.82 0.96 12.60
C ASN A 10 -2.04 -0.20 11.98
N GLU A 11 -2.03 -1.34 12.67
CA GLU A 11 -1.31 -2.55 12.25
C GLU A 11 -1.74 -3.04 10.86
N SER A 12 -3.04 -2.96 10.52
CA SER A 12 -3.53 -3.43 9.22
C SER A 12 -2.97 -2.58 8.07
N VAL A 13 -2.88 -1.26 8.26
CA VAL A 13 -2.26 -0.33 7.30
C VAL A 13 -0.76 -0.60 7.19
N ALA A 14 -0.07 -0.75 8.32
CA ALA A 14 1.37 -1.02 8.37
C ALA A 14 1.73 -2.30 7.61
N GLN A 15 1.07 -3.42 7.94
CA GLN A 15 1.30 -4.73 7.31
C GLN A 15 1.00 -4.69 5.81
N PHE A 16 -0.08 -4.01 5.40
CA PHE A 16 -0.45 -3.92 3.99
C PHE A 16 0.59 -3.17 3.16
N ILE A 17 1.08 -2.02 3.66
CA ILE A 17 2.10 -1.21 2.98
C ILE A 17 3.42 -1.98 2.88
N VAL A 18 3.87 -2.63 3.96
CA VAL A 18 5.11 -3.41 3.98
C VAL A 18 5.04 -4.58 3.02
N ASP A 19 3.95 -5.36 3.05
CA ASP A 19 3.75 -6.48 2.13
C ASP A 19 3.78 -6.03 0.67
N TRP A 20 3.05 -4.95 0.36
CA TRP A 20 3.03 -4.43 -0.99
C TRP A 20 4.41 -3.95 -1.43
N GLY A 21 5.11 -3.22 -0.57
CA GLY A 21 6.46 -2.74 -0.82
C GLY A 21 7.47 -3.85 -1.07
N TYR A 22 7.36 -4.97 -0.34
CA TYR A 22 8.18 -6.17 -0.55
C TYR A 22 7.96 -6.77 -1.94
N ASN A 23 6.70 -6.91 -2.36
CA ASN A 23 6.34 -7.58 -3.62
C ASN A 23 6.42 -6.67 -4.86
N SER A 24 6.38 -5.35 -4.70
CA SER A 24 6.23 -4.40 -5.83
C SER A 24 7.26 -3.27 -5.85
N GLY A 25 8.25 -3.33 -4.97
CA GLY A 25 9.33 -2.36 -4.88
C GLY A 25 8.98 -1.20 -3.94
N ARG A 26 9.77 -1.10 -2.87
CA ARG A 26 9.59 -0.15 -1.76
C ARG A 26 9.39 1.32 -2.19
N LYS A 27 10.21 1.82 -3.11
CA LYS A 27 10.15 3.23 -3.57
C LYS A 27 8.90 3.51 -4.41
N THR A 28 8.50 2.59 -5.27
CA THR A 28 7.30 2.70 -6.08
C THR A 28 6.05 2.74 -5.20
N VAL A 29 5.97 1.82 -4.24
CA VAL A 29 4.84 1.76 -3.30
C VAL A 29 4.79 2.98 -2.39
N ALA A 30 5.93 3.45 -1.85
CA ALA A 30 5.96 4.68 -1.06
C ALA A 30 5.42 5.89 -1.85
N LYS A 31 5.77 6.03 -3.13
CA LYS A 31 5.22 7.09 -3.99
C LYS A 31 3.72 6.94 -4.27
N ILE A 32 3.18 5.72 -4.29
CA ILE A 32 1.73 5.50 -4.41
C ILE A 32 1.04 5.93 -3.10
N VAL A 33 1.54 5.47 -1.96
CA VAL A 33 1.00 5.84 -0.63
C VAL A 33 0.98 7.36 -0.45
N GLN A 34 2.09 8.04 -0.77
CA GLN A 34 2.18 9.51 -0.69
C GLN A 34 1.15 10.23 -1.56
N ARG A 35 0.87 9.72 -2.78
CA ARG A 35 -0.20 10.25 -3.64
C ARG A 35 -1.59 10.05 -3.01
N VAL A 36 -1.85 8.89 -2.42
CA VAL A 36 -3.15 8.57 -1.77
C VAL A 36 -3.42 9.51 -0.60
N ILE A 37 -2.42 9.74 0.25
CA ILE A 37 -2.54 10.64 1.42
C ILE A 37 -2.25 12.11 1.09
N LYS A 38 -2.05 12.44 -0.20
CA LYS A 38 -1.88 13.80 -0.75
C LYS A 38 -0.74 14.61 -0.09
N VAL A 39 0.42 13.97 0.09
CA VAL A 39 1.67 14.65 0.49
C VAL A 39 2.67 14.68 -0.67
N ASP A 40 3.79 15.38 -0.48
CA ASP A 40 4.90 15.40 -1.44
C ASP A 40 5.35 13.98 -1.82
N VAL A 41 5.55 13.76 -3.13
CA VAL A 41 5.77 12.41 -3.71
C VAL A 41 7.25 12.17 -4.01
N ASP A 42 8.08 12.20 -2.97
CA ASP A 42 9.53 11.98 -3.06
C ASP A 42 9.93 10.48 -2.97
N GLY A 43 9.02 9.63 -2.48
CA GLY A 43 9.23 8.21 -2.21
C GLY A 43 9.96 7.91 -0.90
N ILE A 44 10.17 8.91 -0.03
CA ILE A 44 10.82 8.79 1.27
C ILE A 44 9.74 8.78 2.36
N VAL A 45 9.65 7.68 3.11
CA VAL A 45 8.72 7.60 4.25
C VAL A 45 9.37 8.27 5.45
N GLY A 46 9.14 9.58 5.61
CA GLY A 46 9.60 10.38 6.75
C GLY A 46 8.47 10.89 7.63
N ALA A 47 8.77 11.78 8.56
CA ALA A 47 7.82 12.29 9.58
C ALA A 47 6.51 12.84 8.98
N LYS A 48 6.60 13.58 7.86
CA LYS A 48 5.40 14.11 7.16
C LYS A 48 4.50 13.00 6.62
N THR A 49 5.08 11.98 5.99
CA THR A 49 4.34 10.82 5.47
C THR A 49 3.72 10.01 6.60
N LEU A 50 4.49 9.74 7.68
CA LEU A 50 3.99 9.01 8.85
C LEU A 50 2.85 9.76 9.55
N SER A 51 3.00 11.06 9.75
CA SER A 51 1.94 11.89 10.33
C SER A 51 0.67 11.88 9.48
N ALA A 52 0.79 12.03 8.15
CA ALA A 52 -0.36 11.97 7.25
C ALA A 52 -1.03 10.59 7.22
N ILE A 53 -0.27 9.49 7.29
CA ILE A 53 -0.83 8.14 7.43
C ILE A 53 -1.61 8.03 8.75
N ASN A 54 -1.03 8.43 9.88
CA ASN A 54 -1.63 8.26 11.20
C ASN A 54 -2.84 9.17 11.46
N CYS A 55 -2.88 10.36 10.84
CA CYS A 55 -4.01 11.29 10.95
C CYS A 55 -5.16 10.97 9.99
N ALA A 56 -4.97 10.07 9.02
CA ALA A 56 -6.04 9.68 8.11
C ALA A 56 -7.11 8.83 8.82
N ASP A 57 -8.30 8.79 8.24
CA ASP A 57 -9.26 7.73 8.57
C ASP A 57 -8.67 6.37 8.15
N GLN A 58 -8.39 5.52 9.12
CA GLN A 58 -7.57 4.33 8.90
C GLN A 58 -8.28 3.28 8.04
N GLU A 59 -9.59 3.10 8.21
CA GLU A 59 -10.36 2.15 7.41
C GLU A 59 -10.47 2.61 5.96
N ARG A 60 -10.80 3.89 5.76
CA ARG A 60 -10.85 4.51 4.43
C ARG A 60 -9.48 4.47 3.75
N LEU A 61 -8.40 4.80 4.47
CA LEU A 61 -7.04 4.73 3.94
C LEU A 61 -6.70 3.30 3.51
N PHE A 62 -6.96 2.31 4.37
CA PHE A 62 -6.73 0.91 4.06
C PHE A 62 -7.48 0.47 2.80
N ASN A 63 -8.77 0.81 2.69
CA ASN A 63 -9.59 0.47 1.53
C ASN A 63 -9.09 1.16 0.25
N LEU A 64 -8.69 2.43 0.32
CA LEU A 64 -8.08 3.15 -0.80
C LEU A 64 -6.76 2.51 -1.26
N LEU A 65 -5.87 2.16 -0.32
CA LEU A 65 -4.61 1.49 -0.65
C LEU A 65 -4.85 0.11 -1.29
N LYS A 66 -5.88 -0.60 -0.84
CA LYS A 66 -6.28 -1.89 -1.42
C LYS A 66 -6.73 -1.74 -2.88
N ILE A 67 -7.55 -0.73 -3.18
CA ILE A 67 -7.96 -0.38 -4.54
C ILE A 67 -6.74 -0.01 -5.39
N GLU A 68 -5.86 0.86 -4.90
CA GLU A 68 -4.66 1.28 -5.62
C GLU A 68 -3.71 0.11 -5.92
N ARG A 69 -3.62 -0.87 -5.03
CA ARG A 69 -2.85 -2.09 -5.29
C ARG A 69 -3.44 -2.94 -6.41
N GLN A 70 -4.76 -3.08 -6.45
CA GLN A 70 -5.45 -3.77 -7.55
C GLN A 70 -5.22 -3.04 -8.88
N VAL A 71 -5.35 -1.71 -8.89
CA VAL A 71 -5.07 -0.87 -10.07
C VAL A 71 -3.61 -1.03 -10.53
N PHE A 72 -2.66 -1.02 -9.59
CA PHE A 72 -1.24 -1.22 -9.88
C PHE A 72 -0.97 -2.58 -10.55
N LEU A 73 -1.52 -3.67 -10.00
CA LEU A 73 -1.36 -5.03 -10.54
C LEU A 73 -2.03 -5.17 -11.91
N ASN A 74 -3.23 -4.60 -12.09
CA ASN A 74 -3.89 -4.55 -13.40
C ASN A 74 -3.05 -3.80 -14.44
N ASN A 75 -2.38 -2.72 -14.04
CA ASN A 75 -1.48 -1.99 -14.93
C ASN A 75 -0.22 -2.78 -15.31
N ILE A 76 0.25 -3.70 -14.46
CA ILE A 76 1.32 -4.64 -14.83
C ILE A 76 0.84 -5.54 -15.97
N ILE A 77 -0.34 -6.13 -15.86
CA ILE A 77 -0.91 -7.01 -16.89
C ILE A 77 -1.15 -6.25 -18.19
N LYS A 78 -1.69 -5.02 -18.12
CA LYS A 78 -1.86 -4.18 -19.32
C LYS A 78 -0.55 -3.93 -20.07
N ARG A 79 0.57 -3.76 -19.34
CA ARG A 79 1.90 -3.56 -19.93
C ARG A 79 2.56 -4.87 -20.36
N ARG A 80 2.26 -5.97 -19.66
CA ARG A 80 2.83 -7.31 -19.84
C ARG A 80 1.73 -8.36 -19.74
N PRO A 81 0.97 -8.61 -20.83
CA PRO A 81 -0.18 -9.50 -20.80
C PRO A 81 0.17 -10.95 -20.43
N ASP A 82 1.43 -11.38 -20.64
CA ASP A 82 1.96 -12.69 -20.22
C ASP A 82 1.83 -12.93 -18.70
N GLN A 83 1.77 -11.87 -17.91
CA GLN A 83 1.66 -11.95 -16.46
C GLN A 83 0.25 -12.31 -15.96
N ILE A 84 -0.75 -12.39 -16.83
CA ILE A 84 -2.14 -12.75 -16.47
C ILE A 84 -2.22 -14.08 -15.70
N VAL A 85 -1.28 -15.00 -15.95
CA VAL A 85 -1.20 -16.30 -15.26
C VAL A 85 -1.05 -16.18 -13.74
N PHE A 86 -0.58 -15.04 -13.22
CA PHE A 86 -0.41 -14.79 -11.79
C PHE A 86 -1.57 -14.01 -11.17
N TYR A 87 -2.51 -13.51 -11.98
CA TYR A 87 -3.54 -12.56 -11.55
C TYR A 87 -4.37 -13.05 -10.38
N ASP A 88 -4.88 -14.28 -10.46
CA ASP A 88 -5.74 -14.85 -9.41
C ASP A 88 -4.97 -14.97 -8.08
N GLY A 89 -3.71 -15.40 -8.12
CA GLY A 89 -2.85 -15.46 -6.94
C GLY A 89 -2.60 -14.08 -6.33
N TRP A 90 -2.35 -13.07 -7.16
CA TRP A 90 -2.18 -11.69 -6.71
C TRP A 90 -3.46 -11.14 -6.09
N MET A 91 -4.62 -11.33 -6.73
CA MET A 91 -5.91 -10.88 -6.20
C MET A 91 -6.25 -11.60 -4.90
N ASN A 92 -6.00 -12.91 -4.80
CA ASN A 92 -6.19 -13.66 -3.57
C ASN A 92 -5.35 -13.11 -2.41
N ARG A 93 -4.07 -12.77 -2.66
CA ARG A 93 -3.21 -12.14 -1.64
C ARG A 93 -3.72 -10.76 -1.24
N VAL A 94 -4.08 -9.89 -2.19
CA VAL A 94 -4.64 -8.58 -1.85
C VAL A 94 -5.94 -8.74 -1.04
N ASN A 95 -6.77 -9.70 -1.43
CA ASN A 95 -8.03 -10.01 -0.78
C ASN A 95 -7.89 -10.85 0.49
N SER A 96 -6.69 -11.23 0.95
CA SER A 96 -6.52 -11.86 2.27
C SER A 96 -6.39 -10.81 3.38
N PHE A 97 -5.91 -9.59 3.05
CA PHE A 97 -5.81 -8.50 4.02
C PHE A 97 -7.21 -8.00 4.42
N ARG A 98 -7.43 -7.88 5.72
CA ARG A 98 -8.65 -7.37 6.36
C ARG A 98 -8.28 -6.19 7.25
N PHE A 99 -9.13 -5.17 7.27
CA PHE A 99 -8.97 -4.08 8.21
C PHE A 99 -9.36 -4.56 9.61
N LYS A 100 -8.53 -4.22 10.59
CA LYS A 100 -8.83 -4.34 12.02
C LYS A 100 -8.77 -2.95 12.62
N GLN A 101 -9.82 -2.60 13.36
CA GLN A 101 -9.83 -1.36 14.11
C GLN A 101 -8.73 -1.41 15.16
N ALA A 102 -8.08 -0.25 15.41
CA ALA A 102 -7.15 -0.17 16.54
C ALA A 102 -7.94 -0.40 17.83
N ALA A 103 -7.38 -1.24 18.71
CA ALA A 103 -7.94 -1.49 20.04
C ALA A 103 -7.86 -0.25 20.92
#